data_AF-A0A963I3U7-F1
#
_entry.id   AF-A0A963I3U7-F1
#
_cell.length_a   1.000
_cell.length_b   1.000
_cell.length_c   1.000
_cell.angle_alpha   90.00
_cell.angle_beta   90.00
_cell.angle_gamma   90.00
#
_symmetry.space_group_name_H-M   'P 1'
#
loop_
_entity.id
_entity.type
_entity.pdbx_description
1 polymer ?
#
loop_
_entity_poly.entity_id
_entity_poly.type
_entity_poly.pdbx_seq_one_letter_code
_entity_poly.pdbx_strand_id
1 'polypeptide(L)'
;MRAIQVFIITLCLVVGLYLITGRGFFMPGRWDPSVGVQLNGWSARLLGSGLLLLAALGVVALKTFGGGIREHKPQAWHLRYFAALALAIALIFGALLTGERGPTPGWRDRGSHAME
;
A
#
# COMPACT_ATOMS: atom_id res chain seq x y z
N MET A 1 -15.91 3.55 -15.18
CA MET A 1 -14.52 3.07 -14.92
C MET A 1 -13.56 4.17 -14.46
N ARG A 2 -13.51 5.36 -15.10
CA ARG A 2 -12.55 6.42 -14.71
C ARG A 2 -12.72 6.96 -13.27
N ALA A 3 -13.95 7.08 -12.78
CA ALA A 3 -14.21 7.53 -11.40
C ALA A 3 -13.59 6.60 -10.35
N ILE A 4 -13.70 5.28 -10.55
CA ILE A 4 -13.09 4.26 -9.65
C ILE A 4 -11.56 4.39 -9.69
N GLN A 5 -10.97 4.58 -10.87
CA GLN A 5 -9.52 4.73 -11.00
C GLN A 5 -9.00 6.00 -10.31
N VAL A 6 -9.69 7.14 -10.47
CA VAL A 6 -9.36 8.38 -9.75
C VAL A 6 -9.52 8.18 -8.25
N PHE A 7 -10.59 7.53 -7.79
CA PHE A 7 -10.79 7.22 -6.39
C PHE A 7 -9.65 6.39 -5.79
N ILE A 8 -9.21 5.33 -6.49
CA ILE A 8 -8.07 4.50 -6.06
C ILE A 8 -6.79 5.33 -5.98
N ILE A 9 -6.53 6.19 -6.97
CA ILE A 9 -5.34 7.06 -6.97
C ILE A 9 -5.37 8.04 -5.80
N THR A 10 -6.50 8.68 -5.57
CA THR A 10 -6.69 9.60 -4.43
C THR A 10 -6.51 8.86 -3.11
N LEU A 11 -7.07 7.66 -2.97
CA LEU A 11 -6.89 6.83 -1.78
C LEU A 11 -5.40 6.51 -1.55
N CYS A 12 -4.69 6.04 -2.58
CA CYS A 12 -3.26 5.76 -2.51
C CYS A 12 -2.46 7.01 -2.13
N LEU A 13 -2.83 8.18 -2.64
CA LEU A 13 -2.15 9.44 -2.36
C LEU A 13 -2.35 9.90 -0.92
N VAL A 14 -3.60 9.88 -0.43
CA VAL A 14 -3.95 10.27 0.94
C VAL A 14 -3.33 9.31 1.95
N VAL A 15 -3.48 8.00 1.75
CA VAL A 15 -2.93 6.97 2.65
C VAL A 15 -1.41 6.98 2.59
N GLY A 16 -0.81 7.16 1.40
CA GLY A 16 0.64 7.26 1.22
C GLY A 16 1.25 8.46 1.94
N LEU A 17 0.64 9.64 1.81
CA LEU A 17 1.05 10.84 2.56
C LEU A 17 0.89 10.66 4.06
N TYR A 18 -0.20 10.03 4.51
CA TYR A 18 -0.41 9.76 5.92
C TYR A 18 0.70 8.86 6.49
N LEU A 19 1.06 7.78 5.79
CA LEU A 19 2.09 6.83 6.21
C LEU A 19 3.51 7.43 6.20
N ILE A 20 3.80 8.36 5.29
CA ILE A 20 5.13 8.99 5.23
C ILE A 20 5.44 9.84 6.47
N THR A 21 4.39 10.32 7.16
CA THR A 21 4.55 11.05 8.43
C THR A 21 5.07 10.17 9.57
N GLY A 22 5.23 8.86 9.35
CA GLY A 22 5.77 7.92 10.34
C GLY A 22 4.75 7.51 11.40
N ARG A 23 3.47 7.86 11.22
CA ARG A 23 2.39 7.38 12.07
C ARG A 23 2.24 5.88 11.88
N GLY A 24 2.39 5.14 12.99
CA GLY A 24 2.27 3.70 12.99
C GLY A 24 0.87 3.26 12.58
N PHE A 25 0.80 2.21 11.77
CA PHE A 25 -0.45 1.56 11.39
C PHE A 25 -0.43 0.11 11.86
N PHE A 26 -1.52 -0.34 12.47
CA PHE A 26 -1.67 -1.73 12.89
C PHE A 26 -2.61 -2.45 11.94
N MET A 27 -2.12 -3.54 11.34
CA MET A 27 -2.91 -4.39 10.46
C MET A 27 -3.21 -5.71 11.18
N PRO A 28 -4.47 -5.97 11.60
CA PRO A 28 -4.82 -7.23 12.24
C PRO A 28 -4.69 -8.40 11.27
N GLY A 29 -4.26 -9.55 11.78
CA GLY A 29 -4.18 -10.79 11.02
C GLY A 29 -5.56 -11.21 10.51
N ARG A 30 -5.62 -11.64 9.23
CA ARG A 30 -6.89 -12.07 8.62
C ARG A 30 -7.39 -13.40 9.17
N TRP A 31 -6.46 -14.28 9.56
CA TRP A 31 -6.74 -15.64 10.00
C TRP A 31 -6.67 -15.80 11.53
N ASP A 32 -5.89 -14.95 12.20
CA ASP A 32 -5.77 -14.91 13.64
C ASP A 32 -5.83 -13.43 14.11
N PRO A 33 -6.93 -13.00 14.73
CA PRO A 33 -7.08 -11.62 15.20
C PRO A 33 -6.23 -11.30 16.44
N SER A 34 -5.63 -12.30 17.08
CA SER A 34 -4.73 -12.11 18.23
C SER A 34 -3.33 -11.61 17.81
N VAL A 35 -2.96 -11.84 16.54
CA VAL A 35 -1.67 -11.46 15.97
C VAL A 35 -1.89 -10.45 14.84
N GLY A 36 -1.08 -9.40 14.79
CA GLY A 36 -1.07 -8.47 13.66
C GLY A 36 0.31 -7.99 13.30
N VAL A 37 0.35 -7.21 12.23
CA VAL A 37 1.57 -6.57 11.74
C VAL A 37 1.51 -5.10 12.13
N GLN A 38 2.46 -4.69 12.96
CA GLN A 38 2.68 -3.31 13.32
C GLN A 38 3.67 -2.69 12.33
N LEU A 39 3.15 -1.79 11.50
CA LEU A 39 3.93 -1.00 10.55
C LEU A 39 4.30 0.31 11.25
N ASN A 40 5.44 0.35 11.90
CA ASN A 40 5.96 1.55 12.57
C ASN A 40 7.17 2.12 11.80
N GLY A 41 7.49 3.40 12.05
CA GLY A 41 8.70 4.07 11.61
C GLY A 41 9.08 3.83 10.14
N TRP A 42 10.05 2.95 9.91
CA TRP A 42 10.61 2.65 8.58
C TRP A 42 9.65 1.87 7.68
N SER A 43 8.99 0.85 8.23
CA SER A 43 8.06 -0.02 7.48
C SER A 43 6.84 0.78 7.02
N ALA A 44 6.36 1.72 7.84
CA ALA A 44 5.31 2.67 7.46
C ALA A 44 5.74 3.57 6.29
N ARG A 45 6.96 4.11 6.32
CA ARG A 45 7.50 4.95 5.24
C ARG A 45 7.67 4.18 3.93
N LEU A 46 8.14 2.94 3.98
CA LEU A 46 8.24 2.07 2.81
C LEU A 46 6.88 1.84 2.16
N LEU A 47 5.87 1.50 2.97
CA LEU A 47 4.50 1.32 2.49
C LEU A 47 3.95 2.62 1.87
N GLY A 48 4.15 3.76 2.55
CA GLY A 48 3.74 5.07 2.07
C GLY A 48 4.40 5.44 0.74
N SER A 49 5.71 5.19 0.61
CA SER A 49 6.45 5.43 -0.64
C SER A 49 5.94 4.57 -1.79
N GLY A 50 5.63 3.30 -1.55
CA GLY A 50 5.05 2.41 -2.56
C GLY A 50 3.67 2.87 -3.04
N LEU A 51 2.83 3.33 -2.11
CA LEU A 51 1.49 3.88 -2.42
C LEU A 51 1.57 5.18 -3.23
N LEU A 52 2.47 6.09 -2.88
CA LEU A 52 2.69 7.32 -3.65
C LEU A 52 3.21 7.02 -5.06
N LEU A 53 4.07 6.02 -5.20
CA LEU A 53 4.59 5.60 -6.49
C LEU A 53 3.48 4.97 -7.36
N LEU A 54 2.59 4.17 -6.77
CA LEU A 54 1.37 3.68 -7.44
C LEU A 54 0.43 4.82 -7.85
N ALA A 55 0.23 5.81 -6.99
CA ALA A 55 -0.60 6.97 -7.33
C ALA A 55 -0.02 7.74 -8.52
N ALA A 56 1.30 7.99 -8.53
CA ALA A 56 2.00 8.63 -9.64
C ALA A 56 1.86 7.84 -10.95
N LEU A 57 2.05 6.51 -10.89
CA LEU A 57 1.85 5.62 -12.05
C LEU A 57 0.40 5.65 -12.55
N GLY A 58 -0.58 5.65 -11.65
CA GLY A 58 -2.00 5.76 -11.99
C GLY A 58 -2.33 7.06 -12.73
N VAL A 59 -1.74 8.19 -12.32
CA VAL A 59 -1.89 9.48 -13.02
C VAL A 59 -1.26 9.43 -14.41
N VAL A 60 -0.07 8.84 -14.55
CA VAL A 60 0.60 8.66 -15.84
C VAL A 60 -0.23 7.77 -16.78
N ALA A 61 -0.83 6.71 -16.24
CA ALA A 61 -1.73 5.83 -16.99
C ALA A 61 -3.00 6.58 -17.43
N LEU A 62 -3.63 7.36 -16.55
CA LEU A 62 -4.80 8.18 -16.91
C LEU A 62 -4.48 9.18 -18.01
N LYS A 63 -3.32 9.85 -17.96
CA LYS A 63 -2.90 10.78 -19.01
C LYS A 63 -2.64 10.06 -20.33
N THR A 64 -2.01 8.89 -20.28
CA THR A 64 -1.60 8.14 -21.47
C THR A 64 -2.78 7.45 -22.16
N PHE A 65 -3.64 6.77 -21.40
CA PHE A 65 -4.79 6.02 -21.94
C PHE A 65 -6.05 6.88 -22.01
N GLY A 66 -6.06 8.02 -21.35
CA GLY A 66 -7.24 8.88 -21.27
C GLY A 66 -7.47 9.75 -22.50
N GLY A 67 -6.43 10.02 -23.29
CA GLY A 67 -6.44 10.98 -24.39
C GLY A 67 -6.96 10.46 -25.73
N GLY A 68 -7.28 9.17 -25.87
CA GLY A 68 -7.78 8.60 -27.14
C GLY A 68 -6.76 8.56 -28.30
N ILE A 69 -5.65 9.30 -28.19
CA ILE A 69 -4.55 9.28 -29.15
C ILE A 69 -3.76 7.98 -28.92
N ARG A 70 -3.91 7.02 -29.83
CA ARG A 70 -3.07 5.82 -29.94
C ARG A 70 -1.72 6.20 -30.56
N GLU A 71 -0.92 6.97 -29.84
CA GLU A 71 0.49 7.07 -30.17
C GLU A 71 1.20 5.79 -29.72
N HIS A 72 1.88 5.13 -30.65
CA HIS A 72 2.68 3.96 -30.36
C HIS A 72 3.88 4.39 -29.51
N LYS A 73 3.82 4.18 -28.20
CA LYS A 73 4.92 4.53 -27.32
C LYS A 73 6.11 3.61 -27.55
N PRO A 74 7.35 4.14 -27.45
CA PRO A 74 8.54 3.32 -27.59
C PRO A 74 8.61 2.27 -26.48
N GLN A 75 9.18 1.10 -26.79
CA GLN A 75 9.36 -0.01 -25.85
C GLN A 75 10.04 0.40 -24.53
N ALA A 76 10.97 1.37 -24.60
CA ALA A 76 11.62 1.94 -23.42
C ALA A 76 10.64 2.56 -22.42
N TRP A 77 9.53 3.15 -22.87
CA TRP A 77 8.50 3.68 -21.99
C TRP A 77 7.75 2.56 -21.26
N HIS A 78 7.42 1.48 -21.97
CA HIS A 78 6.75 0.31 -21.41
C HIS A 78 7.64 -0.33 -20.32
N LEU A 79 8.94 -0.47 -20.61
CA LEU A 79 9.91 -1.01 -19.67
C LEU A 79 10.06 -0.14 -18.42
N ARG A 80 10.16 1.18 -18.57
CA ARG A 80 10.25 2.12 -17.44
C ARG A 80 8.99 2.09 -16.57
N TYR A 81 7.81 2.05 -17.19
CA TYR A 81 6.54 1.97 -16.48
C TYR A 81 6.42 0.64 -15.72
N PHE A 82 6.79 -0.47 -16.36
CA PHE A 82 6.80 -1.79 -15.73
C PHE A 82 7.81 -1.87 -14.58
N ALA A 83 9.03 -1.36 -14.76
CA ALA A 83 10.04 -1.32 -13.72
C ALA A 83 9.60 -0.50 -12.51
N ALA A 84 8.96 0.66 -12.75
CA ALA A 84 8.39 1.47 -11.67
C ALA A 84 7.23 0.74 -10.96
N LEU A 85 6.39 0.02 -11.68
CA LEU A 85 5.32 -0.80 -11.08
C LEU A 85 5.90 -1.93 -10.21
N ALA A 86 6.91 -2.64 -10.71
CA ALA A 86 7.62 -3.67 -9.98
C ALA A 86 8.28 -3.10 -8.71
N LEU A 87 8.88 -1.90 -8.81
CA LEU A 87 9.46 -1.20 -7.66
C LEU A 87 8.38 -0.86 -6.62
N ALA A 88 7.21 -0.38 -7.03
CA ALA A 88 6.10 -0.11 -6.12
C ALA A 88 5.66 -1.37 -5.36
N ILE A 89 5.54 -2.49 -6.07
CA ILE A 89 5.19 -3.79 -5.48
C ILE A 89 6.28 -4.23 -4.51
N ALA A 90 7.56 -4.12 -4.88
CA ALA A 90 8.69 -4.47 -4.02
C ALA A 90 8.73 -3.62 -2.74
N LEU A 91 8.43 -2.32 -2.82
CA LEU A 91 8.34 -1.43 -1.65
C LEU A 91 7.21 -1.84 -0.70
N ILE A 92 6.04 -2.16 -1.24
CA ILE A 92 4.89 -2.62 -0.46
C ILE A 92 5.22 -3.97 0.21
N PHE A 93 5.80 -4.90 -0.54
CA PHE A 93 6.17 -6.21 -0.01
C PHE A 93 7.27 -6.11 1.05
N GLY A 94 8.29 -5.29 0.81
CA GLY A 94 9.36 -5.00 1.77
C GLY A 94 8.83 -4.38 3.07
N ALA A 95 7.85 -3.48 2.98
CA ALA A 95 7.18 -2.93 4.16
C ALA A 95 6.48 -4.01 5.00
N LEU A 96 5.85 -4.99 4.35
CA LEU A 96 5.18 -6.10 5.05
C LEU A 96 6.16 -7.09 5.68
N LEU A 97 7.31 -7.32 5.05
CA LEU A 97 8.37 -8.17 5.61
C LEU A 97 9.08 -7.52 6.80
N THR A 98 9.20 -6.19 6.78
CA THR A 98 9.85 -5.40 7.85
C THR A 98 8.88 -4.96 8.95
N GLY A 99 7.58 -5.21 8.79
CA GLY A 99 6.59 -4.94 9.82
C GLY A 99 6.80 -5.86 11.03
N GLU A 100 6.83 -5.29 12.22
CA GLU A 100 6.97 -6.06 13.45
C GLU A 100 5.69 -6.86 13.69
N ARG A 101 5.79 -8.19 13.79
CA ARG A 101 4.65 -9.02 14.17
C ARG A 101 4.49 -8.97 15.68
N GLY A 102 3.33 -8.51 16.13
CA GLY A 102 3.05 -8.31 17.54
C GLY A 102 1.63 -8.68 17.92
N PRO A 103 1.37 -8.93 19.21
CA PRO A 103 0.03 -9.15 19.72
C PRO A 103 -0.85 -7.92 19.49
N THR A 104 -2.11 -8.16 19.09
CA THR A 104 -3.06 -7.09 18.80
C THR A 104 -3.34 -6.23 20.05
N PRO A 105 -3.15 -4.90 20.00
CA PRO A 105 -3.42 -4.03 21.14
C PRO A 105 -4.87 -4.15 21.62
N GLY A 106 -5.06 -4.48 22.90
CA GLY A 106 -6.39 -4.63 23.49
C GLY A 106 -7.09 -5.95 23.17
N TRP A 107 -6.41 -6.93 22.58
CA TRP A 107 -6.94 -8.29 22.45
C TRP A 107 -7.11 -8.91 23.84
N ARG A 108 -8.37 -8.99 24.29
CA ARG A 108 -8.75 -9.74 25.47
C ARG A 108 -8.93 -11.18 25.04
N ASP A 109 -8.08 -12.05 25.55
CA ASP A 109 -8.23 -13.48 25.34
C ASP A 109 -9.58 -13.90 25.91
N ARG A 110 -10.52 -14.29 25.04
CA ARG A 110 -11.90 -14.60 25.44
C ARG A 110 -11.99 -15.90 26.28
N GLY A 111 -10.86 -16.52 26.59
CA GLY A 111 -10.73 -17.78 27.32
C GLY A 111 -10.66 -17.67 28.84
N SER A 112 -10.52 -16.48 29.43
CA SER A 112 -10.44 -16.33 30.91
C SER A 112 -11.78 -16.27 31.63
N HIS A 113 -12.93 -16.42 30.94
CA HIS A 113 -14.27 -16.40 31.54
C HIS A 113 -14.96 -17.78 31.59
N ALA A 114 -14.24 -18.88 31.32
CA ALA A 114 -14.80 -20.24 31.36
C ALA A 114 -14.31 -21.07 32.57
N MET A 115 -13.65 -20.44 33.55
CA MET A 115 -13.21 -21.08 34.80
C MET A 115 -13.53 -20.19 36.01
N GLU A 116 -14.81 -19.87 36.20
CA GLU A 116 -15.38 -19.50 37.51
C GLU A 116 -16.68 -20.26 37.72
#